data_AF-A0A9D8GVD3-F1
#
_entry.id   AF-A0A9D8GVD3-F1
#
_cell.length_a   1.000
_cell.length_b   1.000
_cell.length_c   1.000
_cell.angle_alpha   90.00
_cell.angle_beta   90.00
_cell.angle_gamma   90.00
#
_symmetry.space_group_name_H-M   'P 1'
#
loop_
_entity.id
_entity.type
_entity.pdbx_description
1 polymer ?
#
loop_
_entity_poly.entity_id
_entity_poly.type
_entity_poly.pdbx_seq_one_letter_code
_entity_poly.pdbx_strand_id
1 'polypeptide(L)'
;MHNHLDRDLIGYGPNPPDAQWPGGARLAISFVLNYEEGGENTVLNGDAGSETYLTETPGGTALVGQRDLSTESIYEYGARAGFWRILRLFQDRGMHFTSWAVARA
;
A
#
# COMPACT_ATOMS: atom_id res chain seq x y z
N MET A 1 -5.90 -11.35 -30.74
CA MET A 1 -4.64 -11.79 -30.12
C MET A 1 -3.86 -10.55 -29.73
N HIS A 2 -3.82 -10.19 -28.45
CA HIS A 2 -2.93 -9.12 -27.98
C HIS A 2 -1.49 -9.63 -28.08
N ASN A 3 -0.64 -8.87 -28.75
CA ASN A 3 0.73 -9.26 -29.07
C ASN A 3 1.57 -9.13 -27.79
N HIS A 4 2.39 -10.13 -27.44
CA HIS A 4 3.28 -10.08 -26.27
C HIS A 4 4.38 -8.98 -26.36
N LEU A 5 4.32 -8.14 -27.41
CA LEU A 5 5.30 -7.11 -27.77
C LEU A 5 5.06 -5.74 -27.12
N ASP A 6 3.96 -5.51 -26.39
CA ASP A 6 3.68 -4.21 -25.75
C ASP A 6 4.40 -4.04 -24.39
N ARG A 7 5.36 -4.91 -24.07
CA ARG A 7 6.15 -4.86 -22.83
C ARG A 7 7.58 -4.43 -23.14
N ASP A 8 8.03 -3.36 -22.51
CA ASP A 8 9.45 -3.06 -22.46
C ASP A 8 10.14 -3.94 -21.40
N LEU A 9 10.86 -4.95 -21.87
CA LEU A 9 11.68 -5.84 -21.04
C LEU A 9 13.16 -5.43 -21.01
N ILE A 10 13.55 -4.43 -21.81
CA ILE A 10 14.93 -3.99 -21.96
C ILE A 10 15.21 -2.84 -20.99
N GLY A 11 14.30 -1.86 -20.90
CA GLY A 11 14.49 -0.65 -20.12
C GLY A 11 15.78 0.08 -20.52
N TYR A 12 16.58 0.48 -19.53
CA TYR A 12 17.85 1.17 -19.78
C TYR A 12 19.04 0.22 -20.12
N GLY A 13 18.85 -1.10 -20.07
CA GLY A 13 19.93 -2.06 -20.30
C GLY A 13 21.16 -1.81 -19.40
N PRO A 14 22.39 -2.01 -19.89
CA PRO A 14 23.61 -1.84 -19.10
C PRO A 14 23.98 -0.37 -18.81
N ASN A 15 23.28 0.60 -19.39
CA ASN A 15 23.65 2.02 -19.35
C ASN A 15 22.50 2.89 -18.80
N PRO A 16 22.12 2.74 -17.52
CA PRO A 16 21.16 3.64 -16.88
C PRO A 16 21.69 5.09 -16.85
N PRO A 17 20.82 6.10 -16.99
CA PRO A 17 21.24 7.49 -16.90
C PRO A 17 21.73 7.84 -15.49
N ASP A 18 22.62 8.82 -15.40
CA ASP A 18 22.92 9.48 -14.12
C ASP A 18 21.70 10.28 -13.68
N ALA A 19 21.17 9.96 -12.50
CA ALA A 19 19.97 10.58 -11.97
C ALA A 19 20.19 12.02 -11.47
N GLN A 20 21.45 12.44 -11.28
CA GLN A 20 21.82 13.80 -10.88
C GLN A 20 21.00 14.34 -9.70
N TRP A 21 20.87 13.52 -8.65
CA TRP A 21 20.04 13.90 -7.51
C TRP A 21 20.51 15.21 -6.85
N PRO A 22 19.58 16.03 -6.32
CA PRO A 22 19.91 17.30 -5.68
C PRO A 22 21.04 17.15 -4.65
N GLY A 23 21.96 18.12 -4.64
CA GLY A 23 23.11 18.12 -3.73
C GLY A 23 24.15 17.02 -4.00
N GLY A 24 24.09 16.34 -5.15
CA GLY A 24 25.02 15.24 -5.47
C GLY A 24 24.76 13.97 -4.65
N ALA A 25 23.51 13.77 -4.20
CA ALA A 25 23.14 12.62 -3.40
C ALA A 25 23.36 11.30 -4.18
N ARG A 26 23.93 10.31 -3.49
CA ARG A 26 24.22 8.99 -4.08
C ARG A 26 23.00 8.07 -4.12
N LEU A 27 21.94 8.42 -3.41
CA LEU A 27 20.71 7.66 -3.27
C LEU A 27 19.54 8.63 -3.00
N ALA A 28 18.41 8.38 -3.63
CA ALA A 28 17.13 8.98 -3.29
C ALA A 28 16.26 7.92 -2.58
N ILE A 29 15.66 8.27 -1.44
CA ILE A 29 14.76 7.40 -0.69
C ILE A 29 13.36 8.01 -0.75
N SER A 30 12.40 7.23 -1.25
CA SER A 30 10.98 7.60 -1.27
C SER A 30 10.21 6.69 -0.32
N PHE A 31 9.75 7.24 0.79
CA PHE A 31 8.85 6.52 1.70
C PHE A 31 7.43 6.63 1.20
N VAL A 32 6.74 5.49 1.13
CA VAL A 32 5.32 5.41 0.76
C VAL A 32 4.55 4.88 1.96
N LEU A 33 3.51 5.59 2.35
CA LEU A 33 2.57 5.15 3.37
C LEU A 33 1.22 4.89 2.71
N ASN A 34 0.83 3.63 2.63
CA ASN A 34 -0.51 3.27 2.19
C ASN A 34 -1.51 3.61 3.30
N TYR A 35 -2.67 4.12 2.89
CA TYR A 35 -3.85 4.27 3.74
C TYR A 35 -5.00 3.60 2.99
N GLU A 36 -5.26 2.36 3.35
CA GLU A 36 -6.19 1.45 2.67
C GLU A 36 -7.37 1.09 3.59
N GLU A 37 -7.21 1.31 4.89
CA GLU A 37 -8.11 0.89 5.95
C GLU A 37 -9.44 1.67 5.92
N GLY A 38 -10.54 0.95 5.71
CA GLY A 38 -11.88 1.44 5.37
C GLY A 38 -12.24 1.20 3.90
N GLY A 39 -11.24 1.00 3.03
CA GLY A 39 -11.39 0.75 1.61
C GLY A 39 -11.20 -0.71 1.19
N GLU A 40 -10.89 -1.62 2.12
CA GLU A 40 -10.71 -3.05 1.87
C GLU A 40 -12.02 -3.76 1.53
N ASN A 41 -11.89 -5.03 1.08
CA ASN A 41 -13.07 -5.84 0.77
C ASN A 41 -13.92 -6.11 2.02
N THR A 42 -15.17 -5.70 1.96
CA THR A 42 -16.18 -6.11 2.95
C THR A 42 -17.57 -6.05 2.33
N VAL A 43 -18.47 -6.90 2.81
CA VAL A 43 -19.87 -6.86 2.36
C VAL A 43 -20.55 -5.52 2.68
N LEU A 44 -20.05 -4.77 3.68
CA LEU A 44 -20.49 -3.40 3.95
C LEU A 44 -20.11 -2.42 2.84
N ASN A 45 -19.05 -2.75 2.10
CA ASN A 45 -18.59 -1.98 0.97
C ASN A 45 -19.28 -2.35 -0.35
N GLY A 46 -20.14 -3.39 -0.34
CA GLY A 46 -20.82 -3.92 -1.52
C GLY A 46 -20.07 -5.08 -2.18
N ASP A 47 -18.98 -5.54 -1.59
CA ASP A 47 -18.16 -6.62 -2.12
C ASP A 47 -18.78 -8.00 -1.85
N ALA A 48 -18.37 -9.00 -2.63
CA ALA A 48 -18.92 -10.35 -2.53
C ALA A 48 -18.51 -11.11 -1.25
N GLY A 49 -17.46 -10.68 -0.56
CA GLY A 49 -16.96 -11.32 0.65
C GLY A 49 -15.92 -10.48 1.39
N SER A 50 -15.38 -11.02 2.47
CA SER A 50 -14.39 -10.35 3.31
C SER A 50 -12.99 -10.28 2.70
N GLU A 51 -12.19 -9.33 3.17
CA GLU A 51 -10.76 -9.21 2.89
C GLU A 51 -9.96 -10.43 3.37
N THR A 52 -8.84 -10.71 2.69
CA THR A 52 -7.93 -11.82 3.00
C THR A 52 -6.46 -11.41 2.97
N TYR A 53 -6.14 -10.25 2.41
CA TYR A 53 -4.77 -9.85 2.13
C TYR A 53 -4.18 -8.97 3.24
N LEU A 54 -2.86 -9.07 3.42
CA LEU A 54 -2.07 -8.23 4.32
C LEU A 54 -2.59 -8.12 5.77
N THR A 55 -3.18 -9.20 6.28
CA THR A 55 -3.60 -9.31 7.69
C THR A 55 -2.59 -10.12 8.51
N GLU A 56 -2.76 -10.11 9.83
CA GLU A 56 -2.01 -10.98 10.76
C GLU A 56 -2.38 -12.47 10.62
N THR A 57 -3.40 -12.81 9.82
CA THR A 57 -3.88 -14.18 9.58
C THR A 57 -3.59 -14.59 8.12
N PRO A 58 -2.35 -15.02 7.80
CA PRO A 58 -1.97 -15.34 6.44
C PRO A 58 -2.72 -16.59 5.92
N GLY A 59 -3.05 -16.58 4.63
CA GLY A 59 -3.67 -17.73 3.95
C GLY A 59 -5.17 -17.91 4.21
N GLY A 60 -5.83 -16.88 4.75
CA GLY A 60 -7.29 -16.87 4.89
C GLY A 60 -8.03 -16.93 3.55
N THR A 61 -9.25 -17.47 3.57
CA THR A 61 -10.18 -17.46 2.44
C THR A 61 -11.30 -16.47 2.71
N ALA A 62 -11.74 -15.75 1.68
CA ALA A 62 -12.81 -14.77 1.80
C ALA A 62 -14.11 -15.43 2.28
N LEU A 63 -14.74 -14.84 3.29
CA LEU A 63 -16.05 -15.27 3.76
C LEU A 63 -17.12 -14.69 2.83
N VAL A 64 -17.63 -15.52 1.92
CA VAL A 64 -18.61 -15.08 0.91
C VAL A 64 -19.92 -14.67 1.57
N GLY A 65 -20.39 -13.45 1.26
CA GLY A 65 -21.65 -12.88 1.76
C GLY A 65 -21.66 -12.62 3.27
N GLN A 66 -20.51 -12.65 3.94
CA GLN A 66 -20.37 -12.46 5.38
C GLN A 66 -19.27 -11.44 5.69
N ARG A 67 -19.33 -10.88 6.90
CA ARG A 67 -18.24 -10.10 7.48
C ARG A 67 -17.22 -11.01 8.14
N ASP A 68 -15.95 -10.60 8.09
CA ASP A 68 -14.91 -11.16 8.95
C ASP A 68 -14.50 -10.10 9.98
N LEU A 69 -15.11 -10.20 11.16
CA LEU A 69 -14.90 -9.21 12.23
C LEU A 69 -13.45 -9.20 12.75
N SER A 70 -12.73 -10.31 12.63
CA SER A 70 -11.33 -10.37 13.05
C SER A 70 -10.47 -9.58 12.07
N THR A 71 -10.67 -9.80 10.77
CA THR A 71 -9.98 -9.05 9.71
C THR A 71 -10.33 -7.56 9.75
N GLU A 72 -11.60 -7.20 9.90
CA GLU A 72 -12.02 -5.81 10.03
C GLU A 72 -11.34 -5.13 11.23
N SER A 73 -11.29 -5.79 12.40
CA SER A 73 -10.59 -5.25 13.57
C SER A 73 -9.08 -5.05 13.36
N ILE A 74 -8.45 -5.83 12.48
CA ILE A 74 -7.03 -5.68 12.13
C ILE A 74 -6.85 -4.41 11.27
N TYR A 75 -7.67 -4.24 10.24
CA TYR A 75 -7.69 -3.02 9.42
C TYR A 75 -8.00 -1.78 10.27
N GLU A 76 -8.98 -1.86 11.16
CA GLU A 76 -9.31 -0.76 12.07
C GLU A 76 -8.11 -0.29 12.91
N TYR A 77 -7.20 -1.19 13.30
CA TYR A 77 -6.00 -0.79 14.04
C TYR A 77 -5.09 0.14 13.23
N GLY A 78 -4.97 -0.10 11.92
CA GLY A 78 -4.21 0.74 11.00
C GLY A 78 -4.68 2.19 11.03
N ALA A 79 -5.97 2.42 10.77
CA ALA A 79 -6.58 3.75 10.81
C ALA A 79 -6.62 4.37 12.22
N ARG A 80 -6.94 3.58 13.25
CA ARG A 80 -7.15 4.09 14.61
C ARG A 80 -5.86 4.40 15.35
N ALA A 81 -4.79 3.65 15.09
CA ALA A 81 -3.56 3.73 15.88
C ALA A 81 -2.28 3.69 15.04
N GLY A 82 -2.20 2.80 14.05
CA GLY A 82 -1.02 2.58 13.22
C GLY A 82 -0.56 3.84 12.50
N PHE A 83 -1.47 4.44 11.73
CA PHE A 83 -1.23 5.65 10.94
C PHE A 83 -0.68 6.80 11.80
N TRP A 84 -1.34 7.09 12.92
CA TRP A 84 -0.93 8.17 13.81
C TRP A 84 0.43 7.94 14.46
N ARG A 85 0.80 6.68 14.74
CA ARG A 85 2.13 6.34 15.26
C ARG A 85 3.20 6.62 14.22
N ILE A 86 2.96 6.23 12.97
CA ILE A 86 3.91 6.45 11.86
C ILE A 86 4.01 7.95 11.54
N LEU A 87 2.89 8.67 11.50
CA LEU A 87 2.88 10.12 11.24
C LEU A 87 3.75 10.89 12.24
N ARG A 88 3.63 10.57 13.54
CA ARG A 88 4.50 11.15 14.58
C ARG A 88 5.98 10.82 14.37
N LEU A 89 6.31 9.58 13.99
CA LEU A 89 7.69 9.19 13.71
C LEU A 89 8.31 10.01 12.57
N PHE A 90 7.58 10.24 11.47
CA PHE A 90 8.05 11.07 10.37
C PHE A 90 8.23 12.54 10.79
N GLN A 91 7.27 13.07 11.55
CA GLN A 91 7.34 14.43 12.09
C GLN A 91 8.56 14.61 13.02
N ASP A 92 8.77 13.69 13.96
CA ASP A 92 9.88 13.72 14.93
C ASP A 92 11.25 13.64 14.26
N ARG A 93 11.33 13.05 13.07
CA ARG A 93 12.57 12.93 12.28
C ARG A 93 12.72 13.99 11.19
N GLY A 94 11.74 14.88 11.03
CA GLY A 94 11.73 15.87 9.95
C GLY A 94 11.79 15.22 8.56
N MET A 95 11.19 14.04 8.41
CA MET A 95 11.19 13.25 7.18
C MET A 95 9.84 13.39 6.46
N HIS A 96 9.86 13.22 5.15
CA HIS A 96 8.68 13.24 4.30
C HIS A 96 8.32 11.84 3.79
N PHE A 97 7.04 11.62 3.55
CA PHE A 97 6.51 10.45 2.84
C PHE A 97 5.44 10.89 1.86
N THR A 98 5.18 10.05 0.86
CA THR A 98 4.03 10.17 -0.04
C THR A 98 2.96 9.19 0.41
N SER A 99 1.73 9.68 0.61
CA SER A 99 0.62 8.78 0.93
C SER A 99 0.04 8.19 -0.35
N TRP A 100 -0.18 6.88 -0.36
CA TRP A 100 -1.06 6.21 -1.32
C TRP A 100 -2.39 5.98 -0.61
N ALA A 101 -3.31 6.92 -0.77
CA ALA A 101 -4.58 6.91 -0.07
C ALA A 101 -5.69 6.38 -0.97
N VAL A 102 -6.35 5.30 -0.54
CA VAL A 102 -7.54 4.78 -1.20
C VAL A 102 -8.69 5.76 -0.95
N ALA A 103 -9.39 6.17 -2.01
CA ALA A 103 -10.39 7.24 -1.93
C ALA A 103 -11.60 6.93 -1.02
N ARG A 104 -11.86 5.65 -0.75
CA ARG A 104 -12.97 5.18 0.09
C ARG A 104 -12.62 5.15 1.59
N ALA A 105 -11.33 5.09 1.91
CA ALA A 105 -10.81 4.93 3.27
C ALA A 105 -11.12 6.14 4.17
#